data_AF-A0A7C5KE91-F1
#
_entry.id   AF-A0A7C5KE91-F1
#
_cell.length_a   1.000
_cell.length_b   1.000
_cell.length_c   1.000
_cell.angle_alpha   90.00
_cell.angle_beta   90.00
_cell.angle_gamma   90.00
#
_symmetry.space_group_name_H-M   'P 1'
#
loop_
_entity.id
_entity.type
_entity.pdbx_description
1 polymer ?
#
loop_
_entity_poly.entity_id
_entity_poly.type
_entity_poly.pdbx_seq_one_letter_code
_entity_poly.pdbx_strand_id
1 'polypeptide(L)'
;MAPERIDPRVEGLGRLALVGGTEGMERPFFMDRFEVTRGQFAAYLSALGKSPPPQLRKEWGGARPSPAQEDWPVTRVSPSQALAFARWRGMRLPRLKEWEWAVGIRGGKKESFPWGEEFDRAHWDELKCNTAELGLGRPANVGTFELGATRGTRIYDLVGNVAEWVRLPPSYPSSLGEGASPGERPAENLALRFSLEACLLAFPGRVPSWWAGLFPVLAPLGRREWEALQRPWAWVGWSYASRMERVGHTIPGRVSPRKGWEEWASTVGFRCAADPEELWAWFLSRNGPSLEGATGKTVARFLARFREVFLPLLRKSPLRAGDPTRRKRISSLLQ
;
A
#
# COMPACT_ATOMS: atom_id res chain seq x y z
N MET A 1 -33.26 12.00 -5.33
CA MET A 1 -32.57 11.06 -4.41
C MET A 1 -31.08 11.33 -4.51
N ALA A 2 -30.38 11.53 -3.38
CA ALA A 2 -28.93 11.63 -3.41
C ALA A 2 -28.33 10.33 -3.96
N PRO A 3 -27.27 10.37 -4.78
CA PRO A 3 -26.64 9.16 -5.30
C PRO A 3 -26.20 8.27 -4.13
N GLU A 4 -26.43 6.97 -4.27
CA GLU A 4 -26.05 5.99 -3.25
C GLU A 4 -24.54 6.06 -3.02
N ARG A 5 -24.13 6.31 -1.78
CA ARG A 5 -22.72 6.47 -1.42
C ARG A 5 -22.00 5.12 -1.51
N ILE A 6 -20.99 5.04 -2.37
CA ILE A 6 -20.13 3.86 -2.49
C ILE A 6 -19.22 3.77 -1.26
N ASP A 7 -19.00 2.55 -0.77
CA ASP A 7 -17.99 2.30 0.26
C ASP A 7 -16.59 2.67 -0.28
N PRO A 8 -15.88 3.65 0.31
CA PRO A 8 -14.59 4.10 -0.21
C PRO A 8 -13.53 3.00 -0.21
N ARG A 9 -13.73 1.92 0.56
CA ARG A 9 -12.83 0.75 0.56
C ARG A 9 -12.86 -0.01 -0.77
N VAL A 10 -13.95 0.06 -1.54
CA VAL A 10 -14.09 -0.68 -2.82
C VAL A 10 -13.81 0.17 -4.06
N GLU A 11 -13.72 1.49 -3.94
CA GLU A 11 -13.49 2.40 -5.08
C GLU A 11 -12.19 2.06 -5.84
N GLY A 12 -11.17 1.60 -5.10
CA GLY A 12 -9.90 1.18 -5.67
C GLY A 12 -9.89 -0.19 -6.37
N LEU A 13 -10.94 -1.03 -6.25
CA LEU A 13 -10.93 -2.38 -6.82
C LEU A 13 -10.75 -2.37 -8.36
N GLY A 14 -11.33 -1.40 -9.05
CA GLY A 14 -11.18 -1.25 -10.50
C GLY A 14 -9.74 -0.93 -10.94
N ARG A 15 -8.92 -0.41 -10.02
CA ARG A 15 -7.53 0.00 -10.23
C ARG A 15 -6.51 -1.06 -9.82
N LEU A 16 -6.94 -2.26 -9.44
CA LEU A 16 -6.03 -3.38 -9.14
C LEU A 16 -5.53 -4.04 -10.43
N ALA A 17 -4.25 -4.35 -10.46
CA ALA A 17 -3.60 -5.22 -11.43
C ALA A 17 -3.34 -6.59 -10.80
N LEU A 18 -3.61 -7.66 -11.55
CA LEU A 18 -3.16 -9.00 -11.21
C LEU A 18 -1.73 -9.16 -11.71
N VAL A 19 -0.79 -9.42 -10.80
CA VAL A 19 0.63 -9.58 -11.05
C VAL A 19 1.03 -11.03 -10.79
N GLY A 20 1.80 -11.63 -11.71
CA GLY A 20 2.16 -13.05 -11.66
C GLY A 20 1.21 -13.95 -12.45
N GLY A 21 1.53 -15.24 -12.57
CA GLY A 21 0.80 -16.21 -13.41
C GLY A 21 1.56 -16.72 -14.65
N THR A 22 2.80 -16.28 -14.85
CA THR A 22 3.74 -16.75 -15.89
C THR A 22 5.14 -16.93 -15.28
N GLU A 23 5.95 -17.84 -15.83
CA GLU A 23 7.27 -18.32 -15.37
C GLU A 23 7.98 -17.50 -14.25
N GLY A 24 8.21 -18.16 -13.11
CA GLY A 24 9.14 -17.72 -12.05
C GLY A 24 8.53 -17.13 -10.77
N MET A 25 7.24 -16.77 -10.75
CA MET A 25 6.52 -16.40 -9.51
C MET A 25 5.44 -17.42 -9.20
N GLU A 26 5.60 -18.15 -8.09
CA GLU A 26 4.76 -19.31 -7.74
C GLU A 26 3.29 -18.96 -7.48
N ARG A 27 2.97 -17.73 -7.06
CA ARG A 27 1.60 -17.31 -6.73
C ARG A 27 1.28 -15.91 -7.25
N PRO A 28 0.16 -15.72 -7.96
CA PRO A 28 -0.27 -14.40 -8.37
C PRO A 28 -0.79 -13.58 -7.19
N PHE A 29 -0.69 -12.26 -7.29
CA PHE A 29 -1.17 -11.31 -6.29
C PHE A 29 -1.76 -10.07 -6.98
N PHE A 30 -2.67 -9.38 -6.30
CA PHE A 30 -3.16 -8.08 -6.72
C PHE A 30 -2.29 -6.96 -6.18
N MET A 31 -2.05 -5.92 -6.99
CA MET A 31 -1.38 -4.68 -6.58
C MET A 31 -2.12 -3.48 -7.16
N ASP A 32 -2.14 -2.37 -6.43
CA ASP A 32 -2.62 -1.11 -6.98
C ASP A 32 -1.78 -0.68 -8.19
N ARG A 33 -2.47 -0.25 -9.25
CA ARG A 33 -1.84 0.36 -10.42
C ARG A 33 -1.18 1.71 -10.11
N PHE A 34 -1.61 2.37 -9.05
CA PHE A 34 -1.19 3.71 -8.65
C PHE A 34 -0.86 3.73 -7.16
N GLU A 35 -0.07 4.70 -6.71
CA GLU A 35 0.11 4.97 -5.29
C GLU A 35 -1.23 5.41 -4.67
N VAL A 36 -1.34 5.22 -3.35
CA VAL A 36 -2.50 5.72 -2.60
C VAL A 36 -2.51 7.24 -2.68
N THR A 37 -3.63 7.81 -3.12
CA THR A 37 -3.74 9.25 -3.32
C THR A 37 -4.12 9.98 -2.04
N ARG A 38 -3.89 11.30 -1.99
CA ARG A 38 -4.35 12.16 -0.89
C ARG A 38 -5.87 12.09 -0.72
N GLY A 39 -6.62 12.05 -1.82
CA GLY A 39 -8.08 11.90 -1.80
C GLY A 39 -8.53 10.58 -1.16
N GLN A 40 -7.88 9.47 -1.52
CA GLN A 40 -8.14 8.17 -0.89
C GLN A 40 -7.81 8.16 0.60
N PHE A 41 -6.66 8.73 0.98
CA PHE A 41 -6.27 8.82 2.39
C PHE A 41 -7.19 9.75 3.20
N ALA A 42 -7.68 10.84 2.60
CA ALA A 42 -8.68 11.72 3.21
C ALA A 42 -10.04 11.01 3.38
N ALA A 43 -10.47 10.19 2.41
CA ALA A 43 -11.67 9.37 2.53
C ALA A 43 -11.55 8.35 3.68
N TYR A 44 -10.37 7.73 3.83
CA TYR A 44 -10.05 6.87 4.97
C TYR A 44 -10.19 7.61 6.30
N LEU A 45 -9.55 8.76 6.47
CA LEU A 45 -9.63 9.56 7.69
C LEU A 45 -11.07 9.98 7.99
N SER A 46 -11.81 10.41 6.96
CA SER A 46 -13.21 10.79 7.08
C SER A 46 -14.11 9.62 7.48
N ALA A 47 -13.85 8.41 6.98
CA ALA A 47 -14.59 7.21 7.36
C ALA A 47 -14.36 6.82 8.83
N LEU A 48 -13.21 7.21 9.40
CA LEU A 48 -12.92 7.04 10.82
C LEU A 48 -13.36 8.24 11.68
N GLY A 49 -13.95 9.28 11.10
CA GLY A 49 -14.31 10.52 11.81
C GLY A 49 -13.08 11.31 12.31
N LYS A 50 -11.94 11.19 11.63
CA LYS A 50 -10.66 11.78 12.06
C LYS A 50 -10.25 12.96 11.18
N SER A 51 -9.56 13.89 11.81
CA SER A 51 -8.83 14.96 11.12
C SER A 51 -7.46 14.46 10.65
N PRO A 52 -6.90 15.03 9.57
CA PRO A 52 -5.54 14.72 9.16
C PRO A 52 -4.53 15.14 10.24
N PRO A 53 -3.43 14.37 10.39
CA PRO A 53 -2.25 14.79 11.16
C PRO A 53 -1.76 16.19 10.78
N PRO A 54 -1.12 16.94 11.70
CA PRO A 54 -0.71 18.33 11.46
C PRO A 54 0.13 18.56 10.20
N GLN A 55 0.98 17.58 9.85
CA GLN A 55 1.86 17.66 8.69
C GLN A 55 1.05 17.61 7.39
N LEU A 56 0.10 16.66 7.31
CA LEU A 56 -0.82 16.54 6.17
C LEU A 56 -1.77 17.73 6.11
N ARG A 57 -2.30 18.19 7.25
CA ARG A 57 -3.16 19.38 7.31
C ARG A 57 -2.46 20.63 6.75
N LYS A 58 -1.17 20.81 7.08
CA LYS A 58 -0.34 21.89 6.54
C LYS A 58 -0.14 21.74 5.03
N GLU A 59 0.18 20.53 4.58
CA GLU A 59 0.44 20.23 3.16
C GLU A 59 -0.81 20.34 2.27
N TRP A 60 -1.97 19.97 2.81
CA TRP A 60 -3.27 20.04 2.11
C TRP A 60 -3.91 21.42 2.18
N GLY A 61 -3.40 22.32 3.02
CA GLY A 61 -4.01 23.62 3.29
C GLY A 61 -5.32 23.55 4.08
N GLY A 62 -5.63 22.42 4.71
CA GLY A 62 -6.91 22.21 5.40
C GLY A 62 -7.18 20.76 5.83
N ALA A 63 -8.44 20.49 6.18
CA ALA A 63 -8.88 19.16 6.63
C ALA A 63 -8.93 18.12 5.50
N ARG A 64 -8.90 18.57 4.23
CA ARG A 64 -8.87 17.74 3.03
C ARG A 64 -7.96 18.38 1.99
N PRO A 65 -7.36 17.59 1.09
CA PRO A 65 -6.66 18.14 -0.08
C PRO A 65 -7.63 18.96 -0.95
N SER A 66 -7.09 19.92 -1.69
CA SER A 66 -7.87 20.60 -2.72
C SER A 66 -8.17 19.64 -3.89
N PRO A 67 -9.22 19.90 -4.71
CA PRO A 67 -9.53 19.05 -5.86
C PRO A 67 -8.34 18.81 -6.80
N ALA A 68 -7.47 19.81 -6.97
CA ALA A 68 -6.26 19.71 -7.79
C ALA A 68 -5.17 18.80 -7.21
N GLN A 69 -5.29 18.40 -5.94
CA GLN A 69 -4.32 17.58 -5.22
C GLN A 69 -4.91 16.22 -4.79
N GLU A 70 -6.17 15.92 -5.09
CA GLU A 70 -6.81 14.67 -4.68
C GLU A 70 -6.13 13.44 -5.29
N ASP A 71 -5.60 13.57 -6.51
CA ASP A 71 -4.90 12.51 -7.24
C ASP A 71 -3.37 12.54 -7.04
N TRP A 72 -2.85 13.41 -6.17
CA TRP A 72 -1.43 13.35 -5.79
C TRP A 72 -1.21 12.15 -4.87
N PRO A 73 -0.07 11.44 -4.97
CA PRO A 73 0.26 10.41 -3.99
C PRO A 73 0.31 11.03 -2.58
N VAL A 74 -0.19 10.31 -1.60
CA VAL A 74 -0.05 10.70 -0.20
C VAL A 74 1.40 10.44 0.24
N THR A 75 2.04 11.45 0.79
CA THR A 75 3.39 11.37 1.39
C THR A 75 3.33 11.75 2.87
N ARG A 76 4.48 11.78 3.58
CA ARG A 76 4.52 12.15 5.02
C ARG A 76 3.60 11.27 5.88
N VAL A 77 3.43 10.02 5.47
CA VAL A 77 2.71 8.99 6.22
C VAL A 77 3.69 7.95 6.76
N SER A 78 3.48 7.53 8.00
CA SER A 78 4.31 6.52 8.63
C SER A 78 3.98 5.13 8.09
N PRO A 79 4.93 4.16 8.19
CA PRO A 79 4.65 2.78 7.86
C PRO A 79 3.41 2.25 8.60
N SER A 80 3.22 2.67 9.86
CA SER A 80 2.05 2.33 10.67
C SER A 80 0.75 2.91 10.11
N GLN A 81 0.77 4.18 9.67
CA GLN A 81 -0.39 4.82 9.01
C GLN A 81 -0.72 4.16 7.67
N ALA A 82 0.31 3.85 6.87
CA ALA A 82 0.16 3.16 5.59
C ALA A 82 -0.42 1.74 5.79
N LEU A 83 0.08 1.00 6.79
CA LEU A 83 -0.44 -0.32 7.16
C LEU A 83 -1.89 -0.25 7.65
N ALA A 84 -2.24 0.75 8.46
CA ALA A 84 -3.59 0.95 8.96
C ALA A 84 -4.57 1.24 7.80
N PHE A 85 -4.18 2.10 6.86
CA PHE A 85 -4.95 2.34 5.64
C PHE A 85 -5.14 1.04 4.83
N ALA A 86 -4.05 0.32 4.56
CA ALA A 86 -4.10 -0.91 3.75
C ALA A 86 -5.07 -1.93 4.37
N ARG A 87 -5.03 -2.11 5.69
CA ARG A 87 -5.97 -2.98 6.41
C ARG A 87 -7.40 -2.51 6.35
N TRP A 88 -7.63 -1.21 6.56
CA TRP A 88 -8.96 -0.64 6.45
C TRP A 88 -9.57 -0.92 5.07
N ARG A 89 -8.75 -0.91 4.02
CA ARG A 89 -9.12 -1.28 2.64
C ARG A 89 -9.21 -2.80 2.39
N GLY A 90 -8.97 -3.65 3.38
CA GLY A 90 -8.97 -5.11 3.22
C GLY A 90 -7.72 -5.66 2.50
N MET A 91 -6.61 -4.93 2.54
CA MET A 91 -5.36 -5.22 1.85
C MET A 91 -4.16 -5.12 2.81
N ARG A 92 -2.94 -5.16 2.27
CA ARG A 92 -1.68 -4.99 2.99
C ARG A 92 -0.69 -4.14 2.18
N LEU A 93 0.42 -3.76 2.79
CA LEU A 93 1.56 -3.26 2.03
C LEU A 93 2.16 -4.39 1.16
N PRO A 94 2.70 -4.08 -0.02
CA PRO A 94 3.46 -5.03 -0.82
C PRO A 94 4.62 -5.61 -0.04
N ARG A 95 4.90 -6.90 -0.26
CA ARG A 95 6.16 -7.51 0.14
C ARG A 95 7.25 -6.97 -0.78
N LEU A 96 8.49 -6.88 -0.29
CA LEU A 96 9.63 -6.45 -1.12
C LEU A 96 9.66 -7.20 -2.46
N LYS A 97 9.68 -8.53 -2.44
CA LYS A 97 9.71 -9.36 -3.65
C LYS A 97 8.55 -9.12 -4.63
N GLU A 98 7.38 -8.73 -4.13
CA GLU A 98 6.25 -8.41 -5.00
C GLU A 98 6.45 -7.07 -5.72
N TRP A 99 7.00 -6.10 -5.00
CA TRP A 99 7.37 -4.81 -5.59
C TRP A 99 8.49 -4.99 -6.61
N GLU A 100 9.53 -5.77 -6.29
CA GLU A 100 10.62 -6.12 -7.21
C GLU A 100 10.11 -6.84 -8.46
N TRP A 101 9.13 -7.74 -8.31
CA TRP A 101 8.51 -8.42 -9.43
C TRP A 101 7.69 -7.46 -10.30
N ALA A 102 6.93 -6.55 -9.67
CA ALA A 102 6.10 -5.56 -10.38
C ALA A 102 6.94 -4.60 -11.22
N VAL A 103 8.08 -4.12 -10.69
CA VAL A 103 9.02 -3.24 -11.41
C VAL A 103 9.79 -3.99 -12.52
N GLY A 104 9.73 -5.31 -12.58
CA GLY A 104 10.30 -6.14 -13.64
C GLY A 104 11.65 -6.79 -13.31
N ILE A 105 12.07 -6.77 -12.04
CA ILE A 105 13.36 -7.31 -11.63
C ILE A 105 13.22 -8.82 -11.38
N ARG A 106 13.72 -9.62 -12.33
CA ARG A 106 13.63 -11.09 -12.34
C ARG A 106 15.02 -11.72 -12.24
N GLY A 107 15.22 -12.61 -11.27
CA GLY A 107 16.40 -13.47 -11.20
C GLY A 107 17.75 -12.74 -11.19
N GLY A 108 17.79 -11.50 -10.68
CA GLY A 108 19.01 -10.70 -10.63
C GLY A 108 19.47 -10.11 -11.96
N LYS A 109 18.68 -10.20 -13.05
CA LYS A 109 18.93 -9.42 -14.28
C LYS A 109 18.60 -7.94 -13.99
N LYS A 110 19.60 -7.08 -14.16
CA LYS A 110 19.67 -5.72 -13.60
C LYS A 110 19.22 -4.61 -14.57
N GLU A 111 18.84 -4.97 -15.79
CA GLU A 111 18.87 -4.03 -16.93
C GLU A 111 17.49 -3.84 -17.58
N SER A 112 16.42 -3.73 -16.80
CA SER A 112 15.11 -3.42 -17.36
C SER A 112 14.31 -2.53 -16.42
N PHE A 113 13.93 -1.36 -16.93
CA PHE A 113 12.93 -0.49 -16.31
C PHE A 113 11.54 -1.14 -16.38
N PRO A 114 10.54 -0.66 -15.61
CA PRO A 114 9.15 -1.13 -15.71
C PRO A 114 8.61 -1.16 -17.13
N TRP A 115 9.00 -0.17 -17.94
CA TRP A 115 8.61 -0.03 -19.34
C TRP A 115 9.46 -0.87 -20.31
N GLY A 116 10.49 -1.58 -19.83
CA GLY A 116 11.22 -2.63 -20.53
C GLY A 116 12.08 -2.23 -21.74
N GLU A 117 12.39 -0.95 -21.91
CA GLU A 117 13.46 -0.47 -22.79
C GLU A 117 14.71 -0.15 -21.95
N GLU A 118 15.86 -0.02 -22.62
CA GLU A 118 17.05 0.57 -22.01
C GLU A 118 16.78 2.03 -21.61
N PHE A 119 17.51 2.50 -20.61
CA PHE A 119 17.43 3.88 -20.14
C PHE A 119 17.75 4.86 -21.29
N ASP A 120 16.83 5.74 -21.66
CA ASP A 120 17.15 6.84 -22.58
C ASP A 120 17.95 7.91 -21.84
N ARG A 121 19.28 7.77 -21.87
CA ARG A 121 20.21 8.74 -21.27
C ARG A 121 20.14 10.14 -21.88
N ALA A 122 19.71 10.26 -23.14
CA ALA A 122 19.68 11.56 -23.82
C ALA A 122 18.50 12.42 -23.32
N HIS A 123 17.38 11.78 -22.97
CA HIS A 123 16.15 12.47 -22.53
C HIS A 123 15.75 12.16 -21.09
N TRP A 124 16.61 11.47 -20.33
CA TRP A 124 16.39 11.07 -18.94
C TRP A 124 15.06 10.33 -18.69
N ASP A 125 14.47 9.73 -19.73
CA ASP A 125 13.12 9.16 -19.70
C ASP A 125 12.05 10.14 -19.14
N GLU A 126 12.16 11.45 -19.42
CA GLU A 126 11.33 12.53 -18.86
C GLU A 126 9.81 12.37 -19.07
N LEU A 127 9.40 11.60 -20.09
CA LEU A 127 8.00 11.26 -20.37
C LEU A 127 7.53 9.98 -19.65
N LYS A 128 8.43 9.27 -18.97
CA LYS A 128 8.20 7.98 -18.33
C LYS A 128 8.26 8.05 -16.80
N CYS A 129 8.87 9.06 -16.19
CA CYS A 129 8.89 9.18 -14.73
C CYS A 129 9.09 10.61 -14.23
N ASN A 130 8.64 10.87 -12.99
CA ASN A 130 8.93 12.10 -12.26
C ASN A 130 10.16 11.91 -11.37
N THR A 131 11.33 12.32 -11.85
CA THR A 131 12.59 12.35 -11.08
C THR A 131 13.15 13.77 -11.00
N ALA A 132 14.29 13.92 -10.33
CA ALA A 132 14.89 15.23 -10.10
C ALA A 132 15.19 15.98 -11.40
N GLU A 133 15.54 15.25 -12.47
CA GLU A 133 15.88 15.78 -13.78
C GLU A 133 14.69 16.46 -14.48
N LEU A 134 13.45 16.00 -14.22
CA LEU A 134 12.24 16.63 -14.75
C LEU A 134 11.99 18.03 -14.15
N GLY A 135 12.57 18.32 -12.98
CA GLY A 135 12.52 19.65 -12.38
C GLY A 135 11.19 20.05 -11.72
N LEU A 136 10.20 19.15 -11.61
CA LEU A 136 8.92 19.46 -10.95
C LEU A 136 9.09 19.78 -9.47
N GLY A 137 10.05 19.14 -8.79
CA GLY A 137 10.33 19.34 -7.36
C GLY A 137 9.19 18.96 -6.41
N ARG A 138 8.17 18.26 -6.91
CA ARG A 138 6.97 17.85 -6.18
C ARG A 138 6.32 16.62 -6.85
N PRO A 139 5.40 15.91 -6.17
CA PRO A 139 4.61 14.86 -6.80
C PRO A 139 3.76 15.38 -7.96
N ALA A 140 3.48 14.51 -8.91
CA ALA A 140 2.47 14.70 -9.96
C ALA A 140 1.21 13.87 -9.62
N ASN A 141 0.13 14.09 -10.38
CA ASN A 141 -1.03 13.19 -10.30
C ASN A 141 -0.57 11.76 -10.64
N VAL A 142 -1.05 10.78 -9.90
CA VAL A 142 -0.74 9.38 -10.21
C VAL A 142 -1.15 9.04 -11.64
N GLY A 143 -0.32 8.29 -12.36
CA GLY A 143 -0.56 7.92 -13.74
C GLY A 143 -0.25 9.00 -14.79
N THR A 144 0.31 10.14 -14.40
CA THR A 144 0.70 11.21 -15.35
C THR A 144 1.68 10.68 -16.42
N PHE A 145 2.61 9.82 -16.03
CA PHE A 145 3.67 9.31 -16.90
C PHE A 145 3.26 7.97 -17.54
N GLU A 146 2.40 8.04 -18.54
CA GLU A 146 1.78 6.84 -19.12
C GLU A 146 2.80 5.87 -19.75
N LEU A 147 3.87 6.42 -20.34
CA LEU A 147 4.95 5.64 -20.96
C LEU A 147 5.84 4.93 -19.92
N GLY A 148 5.73 5.31 -18.63
CA GLY A 148 6.41 4.67 -17.52
C GLY A 148 5.70 3.44 -16.95
N ALA A 149 4.51 3.14 -17.44
CA ALA A 149 3.72 2.02 -16.92
C ALA A 149 4.37 0.67 -17.25
N THR A 150 4.22 -0.30 -16.34
CA THR A 150 4.64 -1.67 -16.61
C THR A 150 3.94 -2.26 -17.84
N ARG A 151 4.69 -3.02 -18.65
CA ARG A 151 4.10 -3.77 -19.77
C ARG A 151 3.11 -4.82 -19.25
N GLY A 152 1.93 -4.88 -19.86
CA GLY A 152 0.86 -5.82 -19.52
C GLY A 152 0.04 -5.42 -18.29
N THR A 153 0.66 -5.28 -17.11
CA THR A 153 -0.07 -5.01 -15.86
C THR A 153 -0.47 -3.53 -15.71
N ARG A 154 0.21 -2.62 -16.42
CA ARG A 154 -0.04 -1.17 -16.42
C ARG A 154 -0.06 -0.61 -14.99
N ILE A 155 0.99 -0.91 -14.24
CA ILE A 155 1.31 -0.34 -12.93
C ILE A 155 2.21 0.86 -13.19
N TYR A 156 1.81 2.01 -12.69
CA TYR A 156 2.43 3.30 -12.92
C TYR A 156 3.32 3.69 -11.74
N ASP A 157 4.21 4.65 -12.02
CA ASP A 157 4.97 5.39 -11.01
C ASP A 157 5.80 4.51 -10.07
N LEU A 158 6.20 3.31 -10.52
CA LEU A 158 7.16 2.46 -9.79
C LEU A 158 8.59 3.04 -9.82
N VAL A 159 8.83 3.97 -10.75
CA VAL A 159 10.05 4.79 -10.84
C VAL A 159 9.64 6.25 -10.79
N GLY A 160 10.18 6.99 -9.84
CA GLY A 160 9.88 8.41 -9.65
C GLY A 160 8.57 8.64 -8.91
N ASN A 161 8.11 9.90 -8.92
CA ASN A 161 6.98 10.40 -8.14
C ASN A 161 7.22 10.27 -6.64
N VAL A 162 6.96 9.11 -6.02
CA VAL A 162 7.25 8.87 -4.60
C VAL A 162 7.92 7.52 -4.40
N ALA A 163 8.84 7.46 -3.45
CA ALA A 163 9.31 6.18 -2.93
C ALA A 163 8.19 5.50 -2.14
N GLU A 164 8.27 4.19 -1.93
CA GLU A 164 7.13 3.43 -1.41
C GLU A 164 7.46 2.53 -0.24
N TRP A 165 6.62 2.58 0.79
CA TRP A 165 6.66 1.62 1.89
C TRP A 165 6.39 0.18 1.43
N VAL A 166 7.26 -0.74 1.84
CA VAL A 166 7.11 -2.18 1.64
C VAL A 166 7.36 -2.97 2.93
N ARG A 167 6.90 -4.22 2.94
CA ARG A 167 7.15 -5.16 4.01
C ARG A 167 8.35 -6.05 3.69
N LEU A 168 9.36 -6.03 4.55
CA LEU A 168 10.55 -6.88 4.43
C LEU A 168 10.27 -8.35 4.84
N PRO A 169 10.94 -9.33 4.19
CA PRO A 169 10.91 -10.72 4.63
C PRO A 169 11.67 -10.88 5.96
N PRO A 170 11.33 -11.88 6.80
CA PRO A 170 12.02 -12.08 8.08
C PRO A 170 13.50 -12.47 7.93
N SER A 171 13.91 -13.00 6.79
CA SER A 171 15.29 -13.37 6.48
C SER A 171 16.16 -12.19 6.01
N TYR A 172 15.61 -10.97 5.92
CA TYR A 172 16.39 -9.80 5.52
C TYR A 172 17.35 -9.41 6.66
N PRO A 173 18.67 -9.29 6.41
CA PRO A 173 19.66 -9.12 7.47
C PRO A 173 19.47 -7.78 8.22
N SER A 174 19.29 -7.88 9.54
CA SER A 174 19.20 -6.71 10.45
C SER A 174 20.52 -5.92 10.55
N SER A 175 21.64 -6.49 10.10
CA SER A 175 23.00 -5.95 10.25
C SER A 175 23.33 -4.76 9.34
N LEU A 176 22.46 -4.40 8.38
CA LEU A 176 22.49 -3.06 7.77
C LEU A 176 22.10 -1.94 8.79
N GLY A 177 21.74 -2.32 10.03
CA GLY A 177 21.34 -1.46 11.14
C GLY A 177 22.31 -1.41 12.34
N GLU A 178 23.48 -2.04 12.31
CA GLU A 178 24.48 -1.88 13.38
C GLU A 178 25.16 -0.50 13.25
N GLY A 179 24.69 0.45 14.04
CA GLY A 179 25.13 1.84 14.03
C GLY A 179 24.04 2.85 14.37
N ALA A 180 22.87 2.41 14.85
CA ALA A 180 21.95 3.29 15.55
C ALA A 180 22.57 3.69 16.89
N SER A 181 23.06 4.92 16.99
CA SER A 181 23.42 5.54 18.26
C SER A 181 22.24 5.42 19.23
N PRO A 182 22.45 5.11 20.53
CA PRO A 182 21.37 4.87 21.50
C PRO A 182 20.36 6.02 21.70
N GLY A 183 20.58 7.19 21.11
CA GLY A 183 19.77 8.40 21.27
C GLY A 183 18.69 8.66 20.21
N GLU A 184 18.66 7.94 19.09
CA GLU A 184 17.73 8.25 17.97
C GLU A 184 16.53 7.30 17.88
N ARG A 185 15.88 7.04 19.02
CA ARG A 185 14.56 6.39 19.01
C ARG A 185 13.51 7.49 18.95
N PRO A 186 12.66 7.57 17.91
CA PRO A 186 11.55 8.52 17.90
C PRO A 186 10.75 8.33 19.19
N ALA A 187 10.61 9.38 19.99
CA ALA A 187 9.96 9.32 21.29
C ALA A 187 8.55 8.69 21.21
N GLU A 188 7.88 8.82 20.05
CA GLU A 188 6.60 8.18 19.76
C GLU A 188 6.69 6.65 19.67
N ASN A 189 7.73 6.08 19.04
CA ASN A 189 7.93 4.63 18.96
C ASN A 189 8.36 4.03 20.30
N LEU A 190 9.06 4.80 21.14
CA LEU A 190 9.46 4.37 22.48
C LEU A 190 8.30 4.44 23.48
N ALA A 191 7.55 5.53 23.48
CA ALA A 191 6.34 5.67 24.28
C ALA A 191 5.29 4.62 23.85
N LEU A 192 5.09 4.40 22.55
CA LEU A 192 4.21 3.32 22.05
C LEU A 192 4.70 1.93 22.46
N ARG A 193 6.00 1.64 22.40
CA ARG A 193 6.55 0.35 22.86
C ARG A 193 6.38 0.16 24.37
N PHE A 194 6.78 1.12 25.20
CA PHE A 194 6.66 1.04 26.65
C PHE A 194 5.20 0.98 27.10
N SER A 195 4.33 1.81 26.52
CA SER A 195 2.91 1.80 26.83
C SER A 195 2.25 0.49 26.39
N LEU A 196 2.58 -0.10 25.24
CA LEU A 196 1.98 -1.38 24.83
C LEU A 196 2.59 -2.61 25.53
N GLU A 197 3.89 -2.64 25.82
CA GLU A 197 4.55 -3.75 26.54
C GLU A 197 4.04 -3.83 27.98
N ALA A 198 3.97 -2.70 28.69
CA ALA A 198 3.35 -2.62 30.01
C ALA A 198 1.89 -3.12 30.00
N CYS A 199 1.22 -2.98 28.87
CA CYS A 199 -0.18 -3.32 28.71
C CYS A 199 -0.47 -4.76 28.27
N LEU A 200 0.38 -5.34 27.42
CA LEU A 200 0.33 -6.77 27.09
C LEU A 200 0.72 -7.64 28.30
N LEU A 201 1.58 -7.11 29.18
CA LEU A 201 1.89 -7.70 30.48
C LEU A 201 0.73 -7.53 31.47
N ALA A 202 0.04 -6.38 31.48
CA ALA A 202 -1.06 -6.11 32.41
C ALA A 202 -2.40 -6.78 32.02
N PHE A 203 -2.70 -6.96 30.72
CA PHE A 203 -4.00 -7.46 30.24
C PHE A 203 -3.85 -8.45 29.06
N PRO A 204 -3.36 -9.67 29.31
CA PRO A 204 -3.26 -10.68 28.26
C PRO A 204 -4.66 -11.03 27.71
N GLY A 205 -4.93 -10.57 26.48
CA GLY A 205 -6.08 -11.01 25.69
C GLY A 205 -7.36 -10.18 25.76
N ARG A 206 -7.38 -9.01 26.41
CA ARG A 206 -8.54 -8.09 26.38
C ARG A 206 -8.09 -6.63 26.31
N VAL A 207 -8.16 -6.03 25.11
CA VAL A 207 -7.97 -4.58 24.94
C VAL A 207 -9.33 -3.89 25.16
N PRO A 208 -9.47 -2.97 26.14
CA PRO A 208 -10.73 -2.26 26.39
C PRO A 208 -11.13 -1.32 25.24
N SER A 209 -12.42 -1.17 24.96
CA SER A 209 -12.94 -0.36 23.83
C SER A 209 -12.59 1.13 23.90
N TRP A 210 -12.44 1.70 25.09
CA TRP A 210 -12.08 3.11 25.29
C TRP A 210 -10.64 3.44 24.87
N TRP A 211 -9.79 2.44 24.63
CA TRP A 211 -8.42 2.62 24.10
C TRP A 211 -8.35 3.02 22.64
N ALA A 212 -9.38 2.73 21.86
CA ALA A 212 -9.48 3.20 20.48
C ALA A 212 -9.44 4.74 20.39
N GLY A 213 -9.71 5.44 21.49
CA GLY A 213 -9.59 6.90 21.61
C GLY A 213 -8.17 7.42 21.87
N LEU A 214 -7.29 6.63 22.50
CA LEU A 214 -5.92 7.05 22.87
C LEU A 214 -4.87 6.74 21.79
N PHE A 215 -5.04 5.62 21.07
CA PHE A 215 -4.16 5.23 19.94
C PHE A 215 -4.95 4.99 18.65
N PRO A 216 -5.64 6.03 18.14
CA PRO A 216 -6.69 5.87 17.14
C PRO A 216 -6.22 5.27 15.81
N VAL A 217 -4.97 5.47 15.39
CA VAL A 217 -4.43 4.91 14.13
C VAL A 217 -4.21 3.39 14.21
N LEU A 218 -4.24 2.82 15.42
CA LEU A 218 -3.95 1.41 15.69
C LEU A 218 -5.22 0.67 16.17
N ALA A 219 -6.29 0.69 15.38
CA ALA A 219 -7.41 -0.26 15.56
C ALA A 219 -6.86 -1.66 15.88
N PRO A 220 -7.44 -2.41 16.84
CA PRO A 220 -6.71 -3.36 17.67
C PRO A 220 -5.85 -4.27 16.81
N LEU A 221 -4.55 -3.99 16.82
CA LEU A 221 -3.58 -4.78 16.10
C LEU A 221 -3.57 -6.15 16.76
N GLY A 222 -3.91 -7.20 16.02
CA GLY A 222 -3.70 -8.56 16.49
C GLY A 222 -2.21 -8.89 16.66
N ARG A 223 -1.93 -10.09 17.16
CA ARG A 223 -0.56 -10.56 17.45
C ARG A 223 0.33 -10.58 16.18
N ARG A 224 -0.21 -11.00 15.03
CA ARG A 224 0.54 -11.04 13.75
C ARG A 224 0.87 -9.63 13.25
N GLU A 225 0.01 -8.68 13.58
CA GLU A 225 0.07 -7.29 13.20
C GLU A 225 1.12 -6.53 14.03
N TRP A 226 1.22 -6.87 15.31
CA TRP A 226 2.32 -6.46 16.19
C TRP A 226 3.66 -7.01 15.70
N GLU A 227 3.75 -8.31 15.39
CA GLU A 227 4.95 -8.91 14.83
C GLU A 227 5.39 -8.24 13.52
N ALA A 228 4.43 -7.77 12.70
CA ALA A 228 4.74 -6.99 11.49
C ALA A 228 5.29 -5.58 11.82
N LEU A 229 4.82 -4.92 12.88
CA LEU A 229 5.30 -3.63 13.38
C LEU A 229 6.66 -3.69 14.07
N GLN A 230 7.02 -4.85 14.59
CA GLN A 230 8.33 -5.13 15.18
C GLN A 230 9.42 -5.39 14.12
N ARG A 231 9.06 -5.52 12.83
CA ARG A 231 10.04 -5.72 11.75
C ARG A 231 10.69 -4.40 11.34
N PRO A 232 11.95 -4.41 10.84
CA PRO A 232 12.51 -3.24 10.18
C PRO A 232 11.61 -2.86 9.00
N TRP A 233 11.05 -1.66 9.05
CA TRP A 233 10.27 -1.09 7.97
C TRP A 233 11.22 -0.48 6.95
N ALA A 234 10.92 -0.68 5.67
CA ALA A 234 11.71 -0.12 4.59
C ALA A 234 10.82 0.50 3.54
N TRP A 235 11.37 1.49 2.87
CA TRP A 235 10.85 1.99 1.63
C TRP A 235 11.77 1.57 0.48
N VAL A 236 11.22 1.53 -0.73
CA VAL A 236 11.90 1.18 -1.96
C VAL A 236 11.57 2.18 -3.06
N GLY A 237 12.27 2.05 -4.19
CA GLY A 237 12.04 2.85 -5.37
C GLY A 237 12.70 4.22 -5.31
N TRP A 238 12.05 5.18 -5.97
CA TRP A 238 12.59 6.49 -6.30
C TRP A 238 11.48 7.51 -6.22
N SER A 239 11.80 8.71 -5.75
CA SER A 239 10.86 9.83 -5.72
C SER A 239 11.27 10.91 -6.71
N TYR A 240 10.44 11.95 -6.84
CA TYR A 240 10.76 13.18 -7.57
C TYR A 240 12.08 13.84 -7.14
N ALA A 241 12.62 13.51 -5.96
CA ALA A 241 13.90 14.01 -5.47
C ALA A 241 15.09 13.10 -5.82
N SER A 242 14.85 11.95 -6.45
CA SER A 242 15.89 11.00 -6.85
C SER A 242 16.46 11.35 -8.21
N ARG A 243 17.79 11.26 -8.35
CA ARG A 243 18.46 11.37 -9.65
C ARG A 243 18.41 10.05 -10.43
N MET A 244 18.15 10.12 -11.73
CA MET A 244 18.09 9.00 -12.67
C MET A 244 19.42 8.24 -12.80
N GLU A 245 20.56 8.91 -12.66
CA GLU A 245 21.87 8.23 -12.59
C GLU A 245 21.91 7.18 -11.47
N ARG A 246 21.21 7.44 -10.37
CA ARG A 246 21.11 6.49 -9.27
C ARG A 246 20.06 5.41 -9.54
N VAL A 247 19.09 5.65 -10.43
CA VAL A 247 17.99 4.72 -10.77
C VAL A 247 18.50 3.48 -11.49
N GLY A 248 19.53 3.61 -12.33
CA GLY A 248 20.16 2.49 -13.04
C GLY A 248 20.97 1.51 -12.17
N HIS A 249 20.97 1.63 -10.84
CA HIS A 249 21.70 0.73 -9.93
C HIS A 249 20.77 -0.20 -9.15
N THR A 250 21.25 -1.42 -8.86
CA THR A 250 20.53 -2.52 -8.21
C THR A 250 19.80 -2.13 -6.92
N ILE A 251 18.60 -2.71 -6.72
CA ILE A 251 17.75 -2.61 -5.51
C ILE A 251 18.50 -2.73 -4.15
N PRO A 252 19.54 -3.58 -3.97
CA PRO A 252 20.18 -3.80 -2.67
C PRO A 252 20.90 -2.59 -2.04
N GLY A 253 20.93 -1.42 -2.66
CA GLY A 253 21.50 -0.19 -2.08
C GLY A 253 20.48 0.82 -1.51
N ARG A 254 19.16 0.53 -1.57
CA ARG A 254 18.10 1.56 -1.40
C ARG A 254 17.03 1.26 -0.37
N VAL A 255 17.04 0.09 0.22
CA VAL A 255 16.30 -0.18 1.47
C VAL A 255 16.97 0.67 2.55
N SER A 256 16.43 1.84 2.87
CA SER A 256 17.00 2.70 3.92
C SER A 256 16.37 2.38 5.28
N PRO A 257 17.14 1.82 6.23
CA PRO A 257 16.72 1.73 7.63
C PRO A 257 17.04 3.01 8.42
N ARG A 258 17.75 3.98 7.83
CA ARG A 258 18.63 4.92 8.56
C ARG A 258 18.27 6.41 8.47
N LYS A 259 17.08 6.81 8.03
CA LYS A 259 16.69 8.23 8.12
C LYS A 259 15.26 8.39 8.63
N GLY A 260 15.16 9.06 9.77
CA GLY A 260 13.92 9.51 10.38
C GLY A 260 13.12 10.45 9.48
N TRP A 261 11.93 10.77 9.98
CA TRP A 261 10.82 11.47 9.37
C TRP A 261 11.13 12.79 8.63
N GLU A 262 12.28 13.41 8.84
CA GLU A 262 12.41 14.86 8.68
C GLU A 262 12.88 15.35 7.30
N GLU A 263 13.55 14.54 6.48
CA GLU A 263 13.91 14.95 5.10
C GLU A 263 13.29 14.06 4.03
N TRP A 264 13.38 12.74 4.17
CA TRP A 264 13.10 11.81 3.06
C TRP A 264 11.68 11.23 3.09
N ALA A 265 11.04 11.12 4.26
CA ALA A 265 9.65 10.68 4.38
C ALA A 265 8.63 11.65 3.72
N SER A 266 9.05 12.89 3.46
CA SER A 266 8.29 13.85 2.65
C SER A 266 8.07 13.41 1.20
N THR A 267 8.87 12.46 0.73
CA THR A 267 8.85 11.90 -0.62
C THR A 267 8.48 10.42 -0.65
N VAL A 268 8.04 9.87 0.49
CA VAL A 268 7.65 8.46 0.62
C VAL A 268 6.13 8.36 0.76
N GLY A 269 5.50 7.68 -0.19
CA GLY A 269 4.13 7.23 -0.14
C GLY A 269 4.04 5.71 -0.02
N PHE A 270 2.96 5.13 -0.54
CA PHE A 270 2.76 3.69 -0.53
C PHE A 270 1.67 3.29 -1.52
N ARG A 271 1.64 2.00 -1.86
CA ARG A 271 0.54 1.35 -2.57
C ARG A 271 0.07 0.11 -1.81
N CYS A 272 -1.08 -0.46 -2.17
CA CYS A 272 -1.57 -1.68 -1.53
C CYS A 272 -1.40 -2.90 -2.43
N ALA A 273 -1.26 -4.06 -1.81
CA ALA A 273 -1.28 -5.38 -2.45
C ALA A 273 -2.13 -6.36 -1.64
N ALA A 274 -2.61 -7.42 -2.28
CA ALA A 274 -3.34 -8.49 -1.63
C ALA A 274 -3.23 -9.80 -2.43
N ASP A 275 -3.08 -10.91 -1.73
CA ASP A 275 -3.22 -12.23 -2.34
C ASP A 275 -4.72 -12.46 -2.69
N PRO A 276 -5.06 -13.23 -3.74
CA PRO A 276 -6.44 -13.52 -4.08
C PRO A 276 -7.26 -14.07 -2.90
N GLU A 277 -6.65 -14.91 -2.08
CA GLU A 277 -7.23 -15.48 -0.86
C GLU A 277 -7.51 -14.42 0.22
N GLU A 278 -6.69 -13.37 0.32
CA GLU A 278 -6.88 -12.27 1.28
C GLU A 278 -8.13 -11.45 0.89
N LEU A 279 -8.27 -11.10 -0.40
CA LEU A 279 -9.47 -10.40 -0.91
C LEU A 279 -10.72 -11.28 -0.79
N TRP A 280 -10.60 -12.57 -1.11
CA TRP A 280 -11.68 -13.53 -0.96
C TRP A 280 -12.18 -13.61 0.49
N ALA A 281 -11.25 -13.75 1.45
CA ALA A 281 -11.58 -13.76 2.86
C ALA A 281 -12.23 -12.45 3.31
N TRP A 282 -11.72 -11.30 2.83
CA TRP A 282 -12.30 -10.00 3.13
C TRP A 282 -13.75 -9.87 2.61
N PHE A 283 -14.03 -10.27 1.37
CA PHE A 283 -15.39 -10.27 0.82
C PHE A 283 -16.34 -11.18 1.60
N LEU A 284 -15.87 -12.29 2.14
CA LEU A 284 -16.67 -13.21 2.96
C LEU A 284 -16.82 -12.77 4.43
N SER A 285 -15.99 -11.84 4.89
CA SER A 285 -15.99 -11.40 6.28
C SER A 285 -17.18 -10.49 6.60
N ARG A 286 -17.61 -10.47 7.88
CA ARG A 286 -18.65 -9.56 8.37
C ARG A 286 -18.27 -8.08 8.21
N ASN A 287 -16.98 -7.77 8.27
CA ASN A 287 -16.44 -6.43 8.09
C ASN A 287 -16.13 -6.10 6.62
N GLY A 288 -16.45 -7.01 5.69
CA GLY A 288 -16.30 -6.81 4.25
C GLY A 288 -17.24 -5.73 3.69
N PRO A 289 -17.12 -5.41 2.40
CA PRO A 289 -17.99 -4.42 1.77
C PRO A 289 -19.43 -4.91 1.66
N SER A 290 -20.38 -4.01 1.47
CA SER A 290 -21.74 -4.39 1.08
C SER A 290 -21.71 -5.14 -0.27
N LEU A 291 -22.54 -6.18 -0.40
CA LEU A 291 -22.71 -6.95 -1.64
C LEU A 291 -24.01 -6.55 -2.39
N GLU A 292 -24.58 -5.42 -1.99
CA GLU A 292 -25.82 -4.84 -2.51
C GLU A 292 -25.60 -3.39 -2.94
N GLY A 293 -26.56 -2.84 -3.68
CA GLY A 293 -26.52 -1.45 -4.13
C GLY A 293 -25.31 -1.12 -5.01
N ALA A 294 -24.91 0.15 -5.02
CA ALA A 294 -23.78 0.65 -5.78
C ALA A 294 -22.44 -0.01 -5.38
N THR A 295 -22.22 -0.23 -4.09
CA THR A 295 -21.04 -0.92 -3.56
C THR A 295 -20.97 -2.36 -4.08
N GLY A 296 -22.08 -3.10 -4.01
CA GLY A 296 -22.20 -4.46 -4.53
C GLY A 296 -21.94 -4.54 -6.03
N LYS A 297 -22.42 -3.56 -6.82
CA LYS A 297 -22.12 -3.47 -8.26
C LYS A 297 -20.63 -3.28 -8.55
N THR A 298 -19.90 -2.55 -7.69
CA THR A 298 -18.45 -2.39 -7.82
C THR A 298 -17.72 -3.70 -7.52
N VAL A 299 -18.11 -4.41 -6.44
CA VAL A 299 -17.57 -5.73 -6.10
C VAL A 299 -17.87 -6.75 -7.20
N ALA A 300 -19.09 -6.77 -7.73
CA ALA A 300 -19.49 -7.67 -8.81
C ALA A 300 -18.65 -7.47 -10.09
N ARG A 301 -18.44 -6.21 -10.51
CA ARG A 301 -17.58 -5.89 -11.66
C ARG A 301 -16.15 -6.38 -11.46
N PHE A 302 -15.61 -6.23 -10.24
CA PHE A 302 -14.29 -6.74 -9.91
C PHE A 302 -14.21 -8.27 -9.97
N LEU A 303 -15.17 -8.97 -9.36
CA LEU A 303 -15.24 -10.43 -9.37
C LEU A 303 -15.41 -10.99 -10.79
N ALA A 304 -16.26 -10.37 -11.61
CA ALA A 304 -16.45 -10.76 -13.00
C ALA A 304 -15.16 -10.59 -13.83
N ARG A 305 -14.44 -9.48 -13.64
CA ARG A 305 -13.17 -9.22 -14.32
C ARG A 305 -12.10 -10.27 -14.00
N PHE A 306 -12.08 -10.78 -12.77
CA PHE A 306 -11.09 -11.75 -12.29
C PHE A 306 -11.72 -13.11 -11.96
N ARG A 307 -12.76 -13.49 -12.71
CA ARG A 307 -13.56 -14.69 -12.46
C ARG A 307 -12.72 -15.96 -12.36
N GLU A 308 -11.75 -16.14 -13.26
CA GLU A 308 -10.87 -17.31 -13.29
C GLU A 308 -9.96 -17.42 -12.06
N VAL A 309 -9.69 -16.30 -11.37
CA VAL A 309 -8.94 -16.27 -10.11
C VAL A 309 -9.83 -16.69 -8.94
N PHE A 310 -11.07 -16.19 -8.88
CA PHE A 310 -11.94 -16.37 -7.72
C PHE A 310 -12.82 -17.63 -7.77
N LEU A 311 -13.16 -18.14 -8.96
CA LEU A 311 -14.00 -19.33 -9.12
C LEU A 311 -13.35 -20.59 -8.50
N PRO A 312 -12.05 -20.86 -8.65
CA PRO A 312 -11.39 -21.96 -7.94
C PRO A 312 -11.41 -21.79 -6.41
N LEU A 313 -11.30 -20.56 -5.89
CA LEU A 313 -11.35 -20.29 -4.45
C LEU A 313 -12.74 -20.57 -3.87
N LEU A 314 -13.80 -20.25 -4.60
CA LEU A 314 -15.18 -20.60 -4.23
C LEU A 314 -15.37 -22.12 -4.13
N ARG A 315 -14.75 -22.90 -5.02
CA ARG A 315 -14.83 -24.37 -5.02
C ARG A 315 -14.00 -25.01 -3.90
N LYS A 316 -12.80 -24.47 -3.64
CA LYS A 316 -11.85 -25.02 -2.65
C LYS A 316 -12.15 -24.59 -1.20
N SER A 317 -12.82 -23.47 -0.98
CA SER A 317 -13.09 -22.97 0.38
C SER A 317 -14.05 -23.89 1.13
N PRO A 318 -13.75 -24.33 2.36
CA PRO A 318 -14.70 -25.12 3.17
C PRO A 318 -16.02 -24.37 3.32
N LEU A 319 -17.18 -25.05 3.27
CA LEU A 319 -18.51 -24.40 3.42
C LEU A 319 -18.65 -23.54 4.69
N ARG A 320 -17.86 -23.84 5.74
CA ARG A 320 -17.81 -23.10 7.02
C ARG A 320 -16.87 -21.89 7.03
N ALA A 321 -16.10 -21.64 5.96
CA ALA A 321 -15.23 -20.48 5.86
C ALA A 321 -16.05 -19.24 5.48
N GLY A 322 -16.24 -18.33 6.44
CA GLY A 322 -16.95 -17.06 6.25
C GLY A 322 -18.46 -17.13 6.46
N ASP A 323 -19.14 -16.00 6.21
CA ASP A 323 -20.59 -15.89 6.34
C ASP A 323 -21.32 -16.65 5.20
N PRO A 324 -22.15 -17.67 5.50
CA PRO A 324 -22.84 -18.46 4.47
C PRO A 324 -23.73 -17.64 3.53
N THR A 325 -24.37 -16.59 4.04
CA THR A 325 -25.25 -15.71 3.25
C THR A 325 -24.42 -14.90 2.27
N ARG A 326 -23.30 -14.33 2.73
CA ARG A 326 -22.36 -13.60 1.87
C ARG A 326 -21.75 -14.53 0.82
N ARG A 327 -21.41 -15.76 1.18
CA ARG A 327 -20.90 -16.76 0.23
C ARG A 327 -21.90 -17.07 -0.87
N LYS A 328 -23.17 -17.31 -0.53
CA LYS A 328 -24.24 -17.53 -1.51
C LYS A 328 -24.37 -16.33 -2.45
N ARG A 329 -24.31 -15.11 -1.92
CA ARG A 329 -24.35 -13.88 -2.72
C ARG A 329 -23.16 -13.77 -3.67
N ILE A 330 -21.94 -13.94 -3.17
CA ILE A 330 -20.71 -13.91 -4.00
C ILE A 330 -20.73 -15.00 -5.06
N SER A 331 -21.24 -16.20 -4.74
CA SER A 331 -21.44 -17.27 -5.72
C SER A 331 -22.38 -16.84 -6.85
N SER A 332 -23.48 -16.15 -6.53
CA SER A 332 -24.39 -15.59 -7.54
C SER A 332 -23.76 -14.46 -8.36
N LEU A 333 -22.78 -13.73 -7.82
CA LEU A 333 -22.04 -12.70 -8.57
C LEU A 333 -20.97 -13.29 -9.50
N LEU A 334 -20.56 -14.54 -9.29
CA LEU A 334 -19.52 -15.23 -10.07
C LEU A 334 -20.09 -16.17 -11.16
N GLN A 335 -21.37 -16.52 -11.07
CA GLN A 335 -22.08 -17.37 -12.05
C GLN A 335 -22.52 -16.54 -13.25
#